data_AF-A0A7E6DGR8-F1
#
_entry.id   AF-A0A7E6DGR8-F1
#
_cell.length_a   1.000
_cell.length_b   1.000
_cell.length_c   1.000
_cell.angle_alpha   90.00
_cell.angle_beta   90.00
_cell.angle_gamma   90.00
#
_symmetry.space_group_name_H-M   'P 1'
#
loop_
_entity.id
_entity.type
_entity.pdbx_description
1 polymer ?
#
loop_
_entity_poly.entity_id
_entity_poly.type
_entity_poly.pdbx_seq_one_letter_code
_entity_poly.pdbx_strand_id
1 'polypeptide(L)'
;MQSVFYPVGRISERYDIKGCKVSRWVEPAPENSPLVLVLKDLNFEGKTINLGPQRSWLLRQMELDTTFLRELNVLDYSLLVAFQRLQEDERGPGSFLFRTARSVQGVQSPDEPGAQNRRLLPDAPNALHILDGPEQRYFLGLVDLNTVYGLCKRLEHLWKTLRYPHRTFSTVSPAVYACRLCQWVEAHTE
;
A
#
# COMPACT_ATOMS: atom_id res chain seq x y z
N MET A 1 -19.16 -1.19 3.86
CA MET A 1 -17.85 -1.41 3.21
C MET A 1 -17.40 -2.82 3.54
N GLN A 2 -17.03 -3.62 2.53
CA GLN A 2 -16.46 -4.96 2.76
C GLN A 2 -15.01 -4.81 3.25
N SER A 3 -14.55 -5.74 4.10
CA SER A 3 -13.14 -5.80 4.51
C SER A 3 -12.27 -5.98 3.27
N VAL A 4 -11.38 -5.02 3.03
CA VAL A 4 -10.53 -5.04 1.84
C VAL A 4 -9.47 -6.14 1.93
N PHE A 5 -9.17 -6.62 3.14
CA PHE A 5 -8.21 -7.70 3.37
C PHE A 5 -8.90 -9.03 3.64
N TYR A 6 -8.43 -10.07 2.97
CA TYR A 6 -8.93 -11.43 3.15
C TYR A 6 -7.83 -12.48 2.94
N PRO A 7 -7.78 -13.55 3.76
CA PRO A 7 -8.57 -13.78 4.98
C PRO A 7 -8.04 -12.93 6.15
N VAL A 8 -8.96 -12.30 6.90
CA VAL A 8 -8.65 -11.31 7.94
C VAL A 8 -7.68 -11.87 9.00
N GLY A 9 -7.84 -13.14 9.39
CA GLY A 9 -7.03 -13.80 10.42
C GLY A 9 -5.61 -14.17 10.01
N ARG A 10 -5.22 -13.98 8.74
CA ARG A 10 -3.83 -14.20 8.29
C ARG A 10 -3.05 -12.91 8.08
N ILE A 11 -3.70 -11.75 8.24
CA ILE A 11 -3.05 -10.45 8.15
C ILE A 11 -2.30 -10.21 9.45
N SER A 12 -0.97 -10.16 9.38
CA SER A 12 -0.13 -9.90 10.54
C SER A 12 -0.07 -8.42 10.88
N GLU A 13 -0.01 -7.55 9.86
CA GLU A 13 0.22 -6.12 10.05
C GLU A 13 -0.50 -5.29 8.98
N ARG A 14 -0.88 -4.06 9.33
CA ARG A 14 -1.53 -3.09 8.44
C ARG A 14 -0.93 -1.70 8.63
N TYR A 15 -0.76 -0.98 7.53
CA TYR A 15 -0.18 0.35 7.51
C TYR A 15 -0.98 1.30 6.63
N ASP A 16 -1.20 2.50 7.14
CA ASP A 16 -1.64 3.66 6.37
C ASP A 16 -0.42 4.55 6.13
N ILE A 17 0.02 4.69 4.87
CA ILE A 17 1.25 5.39 4.50
C ILE A 17 0.92 6.62 3.64
N LYS A 18 1.53 7.77 3.95
CA LYS A 18 1.37 9.03 3.18
C LYS A 18 2.71 9.60 2.69
N GLY A 19 3.82 8.97 3.06
CA GLY A 19 5.18 9.42 2.77
C GLY A 19 5.63 10.62 3.63
N CYS A 20 5.00 10.88 4.78
CA CYS A 20 5.37 12.00 5.65
C CYS A 20 5.59 11.54 7.10
N LYS A 21 6.25 12.36 7.92
CA LYS A 21 6.63 11.99 9.30
C LYS A 21 5.76 12.63 10.39
N VAL A 22 5.18 13.80 10.14
CA VAL A 22 4.46 14.57 11.17
C VAL A 22 3.12 13.91 11.50
N SER A 23 2.92 13.53 12.78
CA SER A 23 1.70 12.85 13.26
C SER A 23 1.44 11.49 12.59
N ARG A 24 2.52 10.84 12.11
CA ARG A 24 2.47 9.54 11.42
C ARG A 24 3.08 8.41 12.26
N TRP A 25 2.78 8.42 13.56
CA TRP A 25 3.10 7.35 14.49
C TRP A 25 1.86 6.98 15.32
N VAL A 26 1.75 5.71 15.69
CA VAL A 26 0.72 5.15 16.58
C VAL A 26 1.41 4.19 17.54
N GLU A 27 0.99 4.18 18.81
CA GLU A 27 1.44 3.19 19.80
C GLU A 27 1.02 1.78 19.34
N PRO A 28 1.95 0.85 19.10
CA PRO A 28 1.62 -0.52 18.71
C PRO A 28 0.79 -1.24 19.78
N ALA A 29 -0.02 -2.20 19.36
CA ALA A 29 -0.72 -3.05 20.30
C ALA A 29 0.30 -3.96 21.02
N PRO A 30 0.06 -4.33 22.29
CA PRO A 30 0.86 -5.35 22.97
C PRO A 30 0.89 -6.66 22.17
N GLU A 31 1.99 -7.41 22.23
CA GLU A 31 2.21 -8.61 21.40
C GLU A 31 1.08 -9.66 21.48
N ASN A 32 0.37 -9.74 22.61
CA ASN A 32 -0.71 -10.70 22.85
C ASN A 32 -2.12 -10.15 22.55
N SER A 33 -2.22 -8.95 21.98
CA SER A 33 -3.50 -8.35 21.66
C SER A 33 -4.10 -8.97 20.40
N PRO A 34 -5.38 -9.36 20.39
CA PRO A 34 -6.06 -9.80 19.17
C PRO A 34 -6.31 -8.64 18.18
N LEU A 35 -5.99 -7.40 18.56
CA LEU A 35 -6.24 -6.20 17.75
C LEU A 35 -5.10 -5.95 16.77
N VAL A 36 -5.39 -6.10 15.47
CA VAL A 36 -4.52 -5.61 14.39
C VAL A 36 -4.79 -4.12 14.18
N LEU A 37 -3.98 -3.27 14.82
CA LEU A 37 -4.02 -1.81 14.62
C LEU A 37 -3.50 -1.43 13.23
N VAL A 38 -4.02 -0.31 12.71
CA VAL A 38 -3.47 0.33 11.51
C VAL A 38 -2.31 1.23 11.93
N LEU A 39 -1.11 0.78 11.64
CA LEU A 39 0.14 1.48 11.89
C LEU A 39 0.38 2.56 10.82
N LYS A 40 1.38 3.42 11.02
CA LYS A 40 1.67 4.55 10.12
C LYS A 40 3.12 4.59 9.67
N ASP A 41 3.50 5.61 8.92
CA ASP A 41 4.81 5.78 8.28
C ASP A 41 5.99 5.55 9.24
N LEU A 42 5.96 6.12 10.45
CA LEU A 42 7.05 5.97 11.43
C LEU A 42 7.12 4.57 12.05
N ASN A 43 6.00 3.84 12.10
CA ASN A 43 5.99 2.45 12.54
C ASN A 43 6.58 1.50 11.49
N PHE A 44 6.71 1.96 10.25
CA PHE A 44 7.25 1.18 9.13
C PHE A 44 8.79 1.29 9.03
N GLU A 45 9.41 2.24 9.73
CA GLU A 45 10.86 2.45 9.65
C GLU A 45 11.64 1.16 9.97
N GLY A 46 12.59 0.82 9.09
CA GLY A 46 13.38 -0.41 9.21
C GLY A 46 12.77 -1.66 8.54
N LYS A 47 11.59 -1.53 7.89
CA LYS A 47 10.96 -2.61 7.11
C LYS A 47 11.08 -2.37 5.60
N THR A 48 11.11 -3.46 4.84
CA THR A 48 11.14 -3.46 3.37
C THR A 48 10.13 -4.46 2.81
N ILE A 49 9.52 -4.12 1.70
CA ILE A 49 8.59 -4.97 0.95
C ILE A 49 9.38 -5.69 -0.15
N ASN A 50 9.53 -7.02 -0.01
CA ASN A 50 10.27 -7.85 -0.96
C ASN A 50 9.38 -8.28 -2.13
N LEU A 51 9.45 -7.57 -3.24
CA LEU A 51 8.62 -7.78 -4.44
C LEU A 51 9.39 -8.44 -5.58
N GLY A 52 10.72 -8.35 -5.58
CA GLY A 52 11.56 -8.89 -6.64
C GLY A 52 11.13 -8.38 -8.02
N PRO A 53 10.85 -9.25 -9.01
CA PRO A 53 10.48 -8.80 -10.36
C PRO A 53 9.23 -7.92 -10.42
N GLN A 54 8.30 -8.08 -9.47
CA GLN A 54 7.04 -7.32 -9.40
C GLN A 54 7.24 -5.86 -9.01
N ARG A 55 8.41 -5.49 -8.48
CA ARG A 55 8.73 -4.13 -8.04
C ARG A 55 8.56 -3.12 -9.18
N SER A 56 9.10 -3.42 -10.35
CA SER A 56 9.04 -2.54 -11.53
C SER A 56 7.59 -2.20 -11.93
N TRP A 57 6.72 -3.21 -11.90
CA TRP A 57 5.31 -3.06 -12.17
C TRP A 57 4.62 -2.18 -11.12
N LEU A 58 4.90 -2.40 -9.82
CA LEU A 58 4.30 -1.59 -8.75
C LEU A 58 4.72 -0.12 -8.85
N LEU A 59 6.01 0.15 -9.08
CA LEU A 59 6.50 1.53 -9.23
C LEU A 59 5.81 2.23 -10.41
N ARG A 60 5.64 1.54 -11.53
CA ARG A 60 4.91 2.07 -12.68
C ARG A 60 3.45 2.32 -12.36
N GLN A 61 2.79 1.39 -11.67
CA GLN A 61 1.39 1.53 -11.27
C GLN A 61 1.19 2.74 -10.34
N MET A 62 2.07 2.91 -9.34
CA MET A 62 2.06 4.06 -8.45
C MET A 62 2.26 5.38 -9.19
N GLU A 63 3.15 5.42 -10.19
CA GLU A 63 3.35 6.62 -11.03
C GLU A 63 2.07 6.98 -11.80
N LEU A 64 1.40 5.99 -12.41
CA LEU A 64 0.15 6.21 -13.15
C LEU A 64 -0.97 6.69 -12.22
N ASP A 65 -1.19 5.99 -11.11
CA ASP A 65 -2.28 6.29 -10.18
C ASP A 65 -2.09 7.66 -9.51
N THR A 66 -0.87 7.98 -9.08
CA THR A 66 -0.58 9.29 -8.47
C THR A 66 -0.60 10.43 -9.50
N THR A 67 -0.27 10.17 -10.77
CA THR A 67 -0.42 11.14 -11.85
C THR A 67 -1.91 11.47 -12.07
N PHE A 68 -2.76 10.45 -12.11
CA PHE A 68 -4.20 10.61 -12.22
C PHE A 68 -4.78 11.42 -11.05
N LEU A 69 -4.42 11.06 -9.81
CA LEU A 69 -4.89 11.79 -8.61
C LEU A 69 -4.40 13.24 -8.58
N ARG A 70 -3.16 13.48 -9.04
CA ARG A 70 -2.62 14.83 -9.19
C ARG A 70 -3.44 15.67 -10.16
N GLU A 71 -3.82 15.13 -11.32
CA GLU A 71 -4.64 15.82 -12.32
C GLU A 71 -6.02 16.18 -11.80
N LEU A 72 -6.60 15.30 -10.97
CA LEU A 72 -7.85 15.57 -10.25
C LEU A 72 -7.70 16.50 -9.05
N ASN A 73 -6.48 16.99 -8.77
CA ASN A 73 -6.14 17.76 -7.58
C ASN A 73 -6.52 17.06 -6.26
N VAL A 74 -6.50 15.72 -6.23
CA VAL A 74 -6.77 14.94 -5.03
C VAL A 74 -5.52 14.90 -4.15
N LEU A 75 -5.72 15.02 -2.85
CA LEU A 75 -4.69 15.02 -1.82
C LEU A 75 -5.04 14.12 -0.66
N ASP A 76 -4.09 13.97 0.27
CA ASP A 76 -4.28 13.27 1.55
C ASP A 76 -4.72 11.80 1.42
N TYR A 77 -4.58 11.21 0.23
CA TYR A 77 -4.80 9.78 0.00
C TYR A 77 -3.66 8.96 0.59
N SER A 78 -3.97 7.80 1.16
CA SER A 78 -2.98 6.91 1.76
C SER A 78 -2.73 5.69 0.89
N LEU A 79 -1.50 5.20 0.88
CA LEU A 79 -1.21 3.83 0.47
C LEU A 79 -1.47 2.91 1.66
N LEU A 80 -2.49 2.09 1.55
CA LEU A 80 -2.80 1.04 2.49
C LEU A 80 -1.95 -0.18 2.15
N VAL A 81 -1.16 -0.65 3.13
CA VAL A 81 -0.29 -1.84 2.99
C VAL A 81 -0.66 -2.86 4.06
N ALA A 82 -0.80 -4.13 3.69
CA ALA A 82 -0.94 -5.21 4.66
C ALA A 82 -0.04 -6.40 4.33
N PHE A 83 0.39 -7.05 5.42
CA PHE A 83 1.32 -8.16 5.39
C PHE A 83 0.58 -9.45 5.75
N GLN A 84 0.83 -10.49 4.98
CA GLN A 84 0.33 -11.84 5.23
C GLN A 84 1.50 -12.82 5.18
N ARG A 85 1.71 -13.56 6.28
CA ARG A 85 2.70 -14.64 6.29
C ARG A 85 2.20 -15.81 5.42
N LEU A 86 3.07 -16.32 4.54
CA LEU A 86 2.81 -17.53 3.79
C LEU A 86 3.01 -18.76 4.68
N GLN A 87 2.19 -19.80 4.47
CA GLN A 87 2.36 -21.09 5.16
C GLN A 87 3.55 -21.88 4.58
N GLU A 88 4.05 -22.88 5.29
CA GLU A 88 5.21 -23.69 4.86
C GLU A 88 4.99 -24.36 3.49
N ASP A 89 3.77 -24.83 3.21
CA ASP A 89 3.40 -25.40 1.92
C ASP A 89 3.44 -24.39 0.76
N GLU A 90 3.35 -23.09 1.08
CA GLU A 90 3.46 -21.98 0.13
C GLU A 90 4.90 -21.44 0.03
N ARG A 91 5.80 -21.83 0.94
CA ARG A 91 7.20 -21.39 0.96
C ARG A 91 8.05 -22.35 0.14
N GLY A 92 8.23 -22.03 -1.14
CA GLY A 92 9.14 -22.78 -2.02
C GLY A 92 9.53 -21.98 -3.26
N PRO A 93 10.75 -22.14 -3.80
CA PRO A 93 11.21 -21.42 -5.00
C PRO A 93 10.28 -21.62 -6.21
N GLY A 94 9.79 -22.85 -6.42
CA GLY A 94 8.84 -23.18 -7.47
C GLY A 94 7.46 -22.55 -7.25
N SER A 95 7.01 -22.47 -6.00
CA SER A 95 5.74 -21.86 -5.62
C SER A 95 5.77 -20.34 -5.77
N PHE A 96 6.89 -19.69 -5.42
CA PHE A 96 7.10 -18.26 -5.59
C PHE A 96 7.10 -17.80 -7.06
N LEU A 97 7.85 -18.50 -7.92
CA LEU A 97 7.88 -18.20 -9.35
C LEU A 97 6.49 -18.39 -9.98
N PHE A 98 5.81 -19.47 -9.63
CA PHE A 98 4.46 -19.77 -10.12
C PHE A 98 3.43 -18.72 -9.66
N ARG A 99 3.51 -18.28 -8.40
CA ARG A 99 2.66 -17.20 -7.87
C ARG A 99 2.95 -15.84 -8.52
N THR A 100 4.22 -15.49 -8.68
CA THR A 100 4.64 -14.24 -9.34
C THR A 100 4.15 -14.20 -10.78
N ALA A 101 4.32 -15.30 -11.53
CA ALA A 101 3.81 -15.42 -12.89
C ALA A 101 2.28 -15.25 -12.94
N ARG A 102 1.54 -15.86 -12.00
CA ARG A 102 0.08 -15.68 -11.88
C ARG A 102 -0.33 -14.26 -11.54
N SER A 103 0.40 -13.58 -10.65
CA SER A 103 0.11 -12.18 -10.27
C SER A 103 0.35 -11.21 -11.42
N VAL A 104 1.43 -11.42 -12.20
CA VAL A 104 1.80 -10.56 -13.33
C VAL A 104 0.97 -10.84 -14.58
N GLN A 105 0.62 -12.10 -14.88
CA GLN A 105 -0.06 -12.46 -16.14
C GLN A 105 -1.58 -12.70 -16.00
N GLY A 106 -2.15 -12.77 -14.79
CA GLY A 106 -3.60 -12.93 -14.61
C GLY A 106 -4.18 -14.23 -15.21
N VAL A 107 -3.35 -15.24 -15.49
CA VAL A 107 -3.75 -16.47 -16.21
C VAL A 107 -4.55 -17.41 -15.31
N GLN A 108 -5.76 -17.76 -15.76
CA GLN A 108 -6.57 -18.85 -15.23
C GLN A 108 -6.05 -20.19 -15.80
N SER A 109 -5.83 -21.19 -14.93
CA SER A 109 -5.56 -22.57 -15.32
C SER A 109 -6.81 -23.42 -15.03
N PRO A 110 -7.24 -24.37 -15.90
CA PRO A 110 -8.54 -25.03 -15.77
C PRO A 110 -8.64 -26.15 -14.72
N ASP A 111 -7.52 -26.73 -14.26
CA ASP A 111 -7.55 -27.90 -13.39
C ASP A 111 -6.73 -27.63 -12.11
N GLU A 112 -7.40 -27.50 -10.96
CA GLU A 112 -6.91 -27.78 -9.59
C GLU A 112 -7.98 -27.31 -8.56
N PRO A 113 -8.80 -28.21 -7.98
CA PRO A 113 -9.84 -27.86 -7.01
C PRO A 113 -9.22 -27.78 -5.60
N GLY A 114 -8.40 -26.76 -5.33
CA GLY A 114 -7.72 -26.74 -4.02
C GLY A 114 -6.93 -25.52 -3.61
N ALA A 115 -6.75 -24.47 -4.42
CA ALA A 115 -6.08 -23.24 -3.96
C ALA A 115 -6.35 -22.09 -4.94
N GLN A 116 -7.62 -21.70 -5.08
CA GLN A 116 -7.91 -20.41 -5.66
C GLN A 116 -7.33 -19.35 -4.72
N ASN A 117 -6.27 -18.66 -5.14
CA ASN A 117 -5.90 -17.37 -4.60
C ASN A 117 -7.14 -16.49 -4.75
N ARG A 118 -7.92 -16.42 -3.67
CA ARG A 118 -9.25 -15.83 -3.61
C ARG A 118 -9.16 -14.35 -3.98
N ARG A 119 -9.41 -14.06 -5.27
CA ARG A 119 -10.08 -12.82 -5.64
C ARG A 119 -11.32 -12.75 -4.77
N LEU A 120 -11.54 -11.63 -4.08
CA LEU A 120 -12.74 -11.47 -3.25
C LEU A 120 -14.02 -11.58 -4.11
N LEU A 121 -13.90 -11.32 -5.42
CA LEU A 121 -14.90 -11.57 -6.45
C LEU A 121 -14.18 -12.07 -7.73
N PRO A 122 -14.57 -13.20 -8.35
CA PRO A 122 -13.91 -13.75 -9.54
C PRO A 122 -13.87 -12.79 -10.75
N ASP A 123 -14.91 -11.95 -10.87
CA ASP A 123 -15.22 -11.13 -12.05
C ASP A 123 -15.24 -9.62 -11.80
N ALA A 124 -14.79 -9.17 -10.61
CA ALA A 124 -14.65 -7.74 -10.32
C ALA A 124 -13.17 -7.37 -10.16
N PRO A 125 -12.72 -6.21 -10.65
CA PRO A 125 -11.36 -5.74 -10.41
C PRO A 125 -11.13 -5.61 -8.91
N ASN A 126 -10.11 -6.30 -8.38
CA ASN A 126 -9.74 -6.16 -6.98
C ASN A 126 -9.30 -4.72 -6.73
N ALA A 127 -9.89 -4.07 -5.72
CA ALA A 127 -9.48 -2.73 -5.31
C ALA A 127 -8.06 -2.68 -4.73
N LEU A 128 -7.47 -3.84 -4.40
CA LEU A 128 -6.09 -3.97 -3.94
C LEU A 128 -5.26 -4.82 -4.90
N HIS A 129 -4.01 -4.41 -5.06
CA HIS A 129 -2.96 -5.18 -5.68
C HIS A 129 -2.43 -6.22 -4.69
N ILE A 130 -2.37 -7.48 -5.14
CA ILE A 130 -1.85 -8.59 -4.34
C ILE A 130 -0.49 -8.96 -4.92
N LEU A 131 0.58 -8.69 -4.19
CA LEU A 131 1.94 -8.98 -4.62
C LEU A 131 2.54 -10.06 -3.73
N ASP A 132 3.18 -11.04 -4.35
CA ASP A 132 3.78 -12.16 -3.64
C ASP A 132 5.29 -11.96 -3.49
N GLY A 133 5.78 -12.03 -2.26
CA GLY A 133 7.19 -12.11 -1.90
C GLY A 133 7.62 -13.55 -1.58
N PRO A 134 8.90 -13.76 -1.27
CA PRO A 134 9.44 -15.10 -0.97
C PRO A 134 8.81 -15.71 0.30
N GLU A 135 8.62 -14.91 1.35
CA GLU A 135 8.10 -15.38 2.64
C GLU A 135 6.71 -14.85 2.99
N GLN A 136 6.30 -13.76 2.33
CA GLN A 136 5.12 -12.96 2.70
C GLN A 136 4.38 -12.50 1.46
N ARG A 137 3.06 -12.38 1.57
CA ARG A 137 2.18 -11.75 0.59
C ARG A 137 1.81 -10.36 1.07
N TYR A 138 1.80 -9.42 0.14
CA TYR A 138 1.51 -8.01 0.37
C TYR A 138 0.21 -7.61 -0.32
N PHE A 139 -0.63 -6.88 0.40
CA PHE A 139 -1.82 -6.25 -0.17
C PHE A 139 -1.59 -4.74 -0.18
N LEU A 140 -1.68 -4.12 -1.35
CA LEU A 140 -1.43 -2.69 -1.54
C LEU A 140 -2.61 -2.03 -2.23
N GLY A 141 -2.98 -0.82 -1.83
CA GLY A 141 -3.92 -0.02 -2.59
C GLY A 141 -4.10 1.39 -2.05
N LEU A 142 -4.51 2.31 -2.91
CA LEU A 142 -4.75 3.69 -2.53
C LEU A 142 -6.15 3.85 -1.92
N VAL A 143 -6.24 4.55 -0.80
CA VAL A 143 -7.47 4.83 -0.06
C VAL A 143 -7.62 6.32 0.24
N ASP A 144 -8.80 6.72 0.73
CA ASP A 144 -9.15 8.11 1.08
C ASP A 144 -9.02 9.12 -0.08
N LEU A 145 -9.52 8.76 -1.26
CA LEU A 145 -9.45 9.58 -2.49
C LEU A 145 -10.42 10.78 -2.54
N ASN A 146 -11.14 11.08 -1.45
CA ASN A 146 -12.25 12.03 -1.48
C ASN A 146 -11.84 13.50 -1.21
N THR A 147 -10.56 13.77 -0.96
CA THR A 147 -10.10 15.11 -0.57
C THR A 147 -9.57 15.88 -1.77
N VAL A 148 -10.38 16.80 -2.31
CA VAL A 148 -9.98 17.68 -3.42
C VAL A 148 -9.32 18.97 -2.91
N TYR A 149 -8.19 19.34 -3.50
CA TYR A 149 -7.41 20.52 -3.16
C TYR A 149 -8.06 21.81 -3.69
N GLY A 150 -8.90 22.43 -2.85
CA GLY A 150 -9.47 23.75 -3.11
C GLY A 150 -8.60 24.92 -2.63
N LEU A 151 -9.12 26.15 -2.82
CA LEU A 151 -8.46 27.40 -2.41
C LEU A 151 -8.12 27.48 -0.92
N CYS A 152 -9.02 26.99 -0.04
CA CYS A 152 -8.78 26.98 1.41
C CYS A 152 -7.55 26.15 1.78
N LYS A 153 -7.32 25.03 1.07
CA LYS A 153 -6.17 24.16 1.29
C LYS A 153 -4.86 24.78 0.80
N ARG A 154 -4.93 25.62 -0.25
CA ARG A 154 -3.77 26.44 -0.69
C ARG A 154 -3.35 27.44 0.37
N LEU A 155 -4.32 28.10 1.01
CA LEU A 155 -4.04 29.05 2.09
C LEU A 155 -3.50 28.35 3.34
N GLU A 156 -4.06 27.19 3.69
CA GLU A 156 -3.56 26.34 4.79
C GLU A 156 -2.10 25.93 4.57
N HIS A 157 -1.75 25.51 3.33
CA HIS A 157 -0.36 25.20 2.97
C HIS A 157 0.54 26.43 3.09
N LEU A 158 0.15 27.57 2.52
CA LEU A 158 0.91 28.82 2.60
C LEU A 158 1.20 29.21 4.06
N TRP A 159 0.18 29.13 4.92
CA TRP A 159 0.31 29.41 6.35
C TRP A 159 1.27 28.45 7.06
N LYS A 160 1.15 27.14 6.80
CA LYS A 160 2.02 26.13 7.41
C LYS A 160 3.46 26.27 6.97
N THR A 161 3.71 26.55 5.69
CA THR A 161 5.05 26.79 5.15
C THR A 161 5.68 28.03 5.74
N LEU A 162 4.91 29.11 5.95
CA LEU A 162 5.39 30.33 6.59
C LEU A 162 5.68 30.15 8.09
N ARG A 163 4.84 29.40 8.81
CA ARG A 163 4.95 29.20 10.27
C ARG A 163 6.02 28.17 10.66
N TYR A 164 6.20 27.13 9.85
CA TYR A 164 7.08 25.98 10.15
C TYR A 164 7.95 25.64 8.93
N PRO A 165 8.96 26.48 8.62
CA PRO A 165 9.96 26.10 7.63
C PRO A 165 10.64 24.80 8.09
N HIS A 166 10.84 23.85 7.18
CA HIS A 166 11.49 22.54 7.38
C HIS A 166 10.66 21.36 7.90
N ARG A 167 9.32 21.45 7.99
CA ARG A 167 8.48 20.27 8.29
C ARG A 167 7.74 19.76 7.05
N THR A 168 7.80 18.44 6.80
CA THR A 168 7.03 17.78 5.73
C THR A 168 5.61 17.50 6.21
N PHE A 169 4.64 18.30 5.75
CA PHE A 169 3.22 18.14 6.07
C PHE A 169 2.47 17.40 4.97
N SER A 170 1.28 16.86 5.29
CA SER A 170 0.40 16.22 4.30
C SER A 170 -0.20 17.24 3.32
N THR A 171 -0.45 18.46 3.79
CA THR A 171 -0.97 19.57 2.96
C THR A 171 0.17 20.19 2.16
N VAL A 172 0.58 19.58 1.06
CA VAL A 172 1.51 20.14 0.06
C VAL A 172 0.79 20.22 -1.29
N SER A 173 1.42 20.80 -2.32
CA SER A 173 0.81 20.76 -3.66
C SER A 173 0.62 19.32 -4.13
N PRO A 174 -0.42 19.01 -4.91
CA PRO A 174 -0.67 17.65 -5.43
C PRO A 174 0.54 17.03 -6.12
N ALA A 175 1.31 17.82 -6.86
CA ALA A 175 2.54 17.35 -7.51
C ALA A 175 3.62 16.91 -6.50
N VAL A 176 3.83 17.69 -5.44
CA VAL A 176 4.81 17.35 -4.38
C VAL A 176 4.33 16.15 -3.58
N TYR A 177 3.03 16.05 -3.30
CA TYR A 177 2.42 14.91 -2.61
C TYR A 177 2.63 13.61 -3.38
N ALA A 178 2.27 13.61 -4.67
CA ALA A 178 2.42 12.47 -5.56
C ALA A 178 3.87 11.99 -5.63
N CYS A 179 4.80 12.91 -5.91
CA CYS A 179 6.23 12.62 -5.98
C CYS A 179 6.76 12.00 -4.67
N ARG A 180 6.39 12.59 -3.53
CA ARG A 180 6.80 12.09 -2.20
C ARG A 180 6.32 10.67 -1.94
N LEU A 181 5.08 10.35 -2.30
CA LEU A 181 4.56 9.00 -2.09
C LEU A 181 5.25 7.98 -3.00
N CYS A 182 5.50 8.32 -4.27
CA CYS A 182 6.27 7.47 -5.18
C CYS A 182 7.69 7.20 -4.66
N GLN A 183 8.39 8.24 -4.19
CA GLN A 183 9.72 8.11 -3.59
C GLN A 183 9.70 7.22 -2.34
N TRP A 184 8.64 7.33 -1.53
CA TRP A 184 8.49 6.45 -0.38
C TRP A 184 8.36 4.98 -0.82
N VAL A 185 7.54 4.67 -1.82
CA VAL A 185 7.38 3.29 -2.32
C VAL A 185 8.69 2.78 -2.91
N GLU A 186 9.40 3.60 -3.68
CA GLU A 186 10.70 3.24 -4.26
C GLU A 186 11.75 2.91 -3.21
N ALA A 187 11.79 3.67 -2.11
CA ALA A 187 12.74 3.48 -1.02
C ALA A 187 12.43 2.28 -0.10
N HIS A 188 11.17 1.83 -0.05
CA HIS A 188 10.71 0.78 0.86
C HIS A 188 10.32 -0.52 0.15
N THR A 189 10.62 -0.65 -1.15
CA THR A 189 10.40 -1.87 -1.95
C THR A 189 11.72 -2.36 -2.53
N GLU A 190 11.93 -3.68 -2.53
CA GLU A 190 13.11 -4.34 -3.14
C GLU A 190 12.73 -5.47 -4.11
#